data_AF-A0A1F6GGF8-F1
#
_entry.id   AF-A0A1F6GGF8-F1
#
_cell.length_a   1.000
_cell.length_b   1.000
_cell.length_c   1.000
_cell.angle_alpha   90.00
_cell.angle_beta   90.00
_cell.angle_gamma   90.00
#
_symmetry.space_group_name_H-M   'P 1'
#
loop_
_entity.id
_entity.type
_entity.pdbx_description
1 polymer ?
#
loop_
_entity_poly.entity_id
_entity_poly.type
_entity_poly.pdbx_seq_one_letter_code
_entity_poly.pdbx_strand_id
1 'polypeptide(L)'
;MAKKAPSQIKVELLGATEDPLAVIYSAFRICYSKDDAHETWEKIRSGAISRKQMEGFLADKLGTGHTSPLRQVQFVFVVDGLSRACTAQFNRHHIGIEREEMSQRYVNFHKGIKAFVTPPSFKERPEVLARWETLQKDILSFYDFCTESGIRQEDARFALPMGTVSREQFSMGFQAMQQFLDVRMCERAQWEIREMAWQIYGLMKKAYPQFAKRLGIKCWENRGLACDEDIAAFEACKWSRSRPHKDQLTALWKASRKSTDLEDQPI
;
A
#
# COMPACT_ATOMS: atom_id res chain seq x y z
N MET A 1 28.88 -6.71 1.18
CA MET A 1 27.49 -6.32 1.48
C MET A 1 26.90 -7.34 2.44
N ALA A 2 26.57 -6.95 3.68
CA ALA A 2 25.92 -7.86 4.61
C ALA A 2 24.57 -8.30 3.99
N LYS A 3 24.33 -9.62 3.92
CA LYS A 3 23.04 -10.15 3.48
C LYS A 3 21.96 -9.59 4.42
N LYS A 4 21.07 -8.74 3.89
CA LYS A 4 19.91 -8.22 4.63
C LYS A 4 19.16 -9.43 5.19
N ALA A 5 18.92 -9.46 6.50
CA ALA A 5 18.16 -10.54 7.12
C ALA A 5 16.81 -10.71 6.39
N PRO A 6 16.30 -11.95 6.24
CA PRO A 6 15.03 -12.20 5.59
C PRO A 6 13.92 -11.36 6.25
N SER A 7 13.08 -10.74 5.42
CA SER A 7 11.98 -9.89 5.90
C SER A 7 11.03 -10.72 6.75
N GLN A 8 10.56 -10.14 7.87
CA GLN A 8 9.57 -10.81 8.72
C GLN A 8 8.17 -10.77 8.10
N ILE A 9 7.96 -9.88 7.13
CA ILE A 9 6.71 -9.69 6.41
C ILE A 9 6.83 -10.38 5.05
N LYS A 10 5.84 -11.21 4.71
CA LYS A 10 5.75 -11.85 3.40
C LYS A 10 4.45 -11.45 2.73
N VAL A 11 4.53 -10.74 1.61
CA VAL A 11 3.38 -10.43 0.76
C VAL A 11 3.40 -11.31 -0.49
N GLU A 12 2.24 -11.80 -0.90
CA GLU A 12 2.05 -12.57 -2.12
C GLU A 12 0.83 -12.08 -2.88
N LEU A 13 0.94 -11.98 -4.20
CA LEU A 13 -0.17 -11.64 -5.10
C LEU A 13 -0.86 -12.95 -5.49
N LEU A 14 -2.12 -13.09 -5.09
CA LEU A 14 -2.93 -14.28 -5.41
C LEU A 14 -3.58 -14.18 -6.78
N GLY A 15 -4.01 -12.98 -7.18
CA GLY A 15 -4.76 -12.79 -8.41
C GLY A 15 -5.17 -11.36 -8.66
N ALA A 16 -5.89 -11.14 -9.76
CA ALA A 16 -6.44 -9.85 -10.15
C ALA A 16 -7.77 -10.04 -10.88
N THR A 17 -8.48 -8.94 -11.14
CA THR A 17 -9.55 -8.89 -12.14
C THR A 17 -9.12 -9.61 -13.42
N GLU A 18 -10.02 -10.41 -14.00
CA GLU A 18 -9.77 -11.08 -15.28
C GLU A 18 -9.45 -10.05 -16.37
N ASP A 19 -8.33 -10.24 -17.05
CA ASP A 19 -7.72 -9.28 -18.00
C ASP A 19 -7.83 -7.81 -17.55
N PRO A 20 -7.01 -7.39 -16.55
CA PRO A 20 -7.14 -6.05 -15.97
C PRO A 20 -6.87 -4.95 -17.02
N LEU A 21 -6.09 -5.26 -18.07
CA LEU A 21 -5.79 -4.34 -19.17
C LEU A 21 -7.04 -4.08 -20.03
N ALA A 22 -7.75 -5.13 -20.42
CA ALA A 22 -8.98 -5.02 -21.19
C ALA A 22 -10.08 -4.29 -20.41
N VAL A 23 -10.26 -4.65 -19.14
CA VAL A 23 -11.30 -4.06 -18.28
C VAL A 23 -11.07 -2.56 -18.09
N ILE A 24 -9.86 -2.15 -17.72
CA ILE A 24 -9.58 -0.72 -17.51
C ILE A 24 -9.63 0.07 -18.82
N TYR A 25 -9.19 -0.52 -19.93
CA TYR A 25 -9.31 0.11 -21.26
C TYR A 25 -10.78 0.36 -21.60
N SER A 26 -11.65 -0.66 -21.47
CA SER A 26 -13.09 -0.52 -21.72
C SER A 26 -13.71 0.57 -20.83
N ALA A 27 -13.39 0.56 -19.54
CA ALA A 27 -13.88 1.55 -18.58
C ALA A 27 -13.53 3.00 -18.99
N PHE A 28 -12.32 3.24 -19.49
CA PHE A 28 -11.97 4.55 -20.03
C PHE A 28 -12.66 4.84 -21.36
N ARG A 29 -12.75 3.86 -22.28
CA ARG A 29 -13.27 4.07 -23.63
C ARG A 29 -14.76 4.38 -23.67
N ILE A 30 -15.56 3.76 -22.81
CA ILE A 30 -17.01 3.98 -22.77
C ILE A 30 -17.35 5.47 -22.59
N CYS A 31 -16.54 6.22 -21.83
CA CYS A 31 -16.78 7.65 -21.61
C CYS A 31 -16.47 8.54 -22.83
N TYR A 32 -15.79 8.04 -23.85
CA TYR A 32 -15.36 8.82 -25.03
C TYR A 32 -15.74 8.17 -26.37
N SER A 33 -16.38 7.00 -26.35
CA SER A 33 -16.78 6.27 -27.55
C SER A 33 -18.17 6.70 -28.01
N LYS A 34 -18.41 6.63 -29.32
CA LYS A 34 -19.76 6.66 -29.89
C LYS A 34 -20.40 5.27 -29.92
N ASP A 35 -19.59 4.24 -29.76
CA ASP A 35 -20.03 2.85 -29.70
C ASP A 35 -20.76 2.60 -28.37
N ASP A 36 -21.71 1.67 -28.38
CA ASP A 36 -22.32 1.18 -27.15
C ASP A 36 -21.31 0.40 -26.30
N ALA A 37 -21.59 0.27 -24.99
CA ALA A 37 -20.69 -0.40 -24.06
C ALA A 37 -20.42 -1.87 -24.45
N HIS A 38 -21.44 -2.58 -24.91
CA HIS A 38 -21.32 -3.96 -25.39
C HIS A 38 -20.49 -4.05 -26.68
N GLU A 39 -20.70 -3.15 -27.64
CA GLU A 39 -19.93 -3.12 -28.88
C GLU A 39 -18.44 -2.86 -28.60
N THR A 40 -18.15 -1.94 -27.68
CA THR A 40 -16.77 -1.68 -27.23
C THR A 40 -16.13 -2.94 -26.68
N TRP A 41 -16.85 -3.71 -25.85
CA TRP A 41 -16.34 -4.95 -25.28
C TRP A 41 -16.14 -6.06 -26.33
N GLU A 42 -17.06 -6.20 -27.29
CA GLU A 42 -16.91 -7.17 -28.37
C GLU A 42 -15.74 -6.86 -29.30
N LYS A 43 -15.44 -5.57 -29.56
CA LYS A 43 -14.21 -5.18 -30.29
C LYS A 43 -12.93 -5.58 -29.55
N ILE A 44 -12.94 -5.59 -28.21
CA ILE A 44 -11.82 -6.08 -27.40
C ILE A 44 -11.75 -7.62 -27.49
N ARG A 45 -12.87 -8.33 -27.24
CA ARG A 45 -12.93 -9.81 -27.26
C ARG A 45 -12.58 -10.41 -28.62
N SER A 46 -13.02 -9.79 -29.70
CA SER A 46 -12.74 -10.24 -31.08
C SER A 46 -11.30 -9.98 -31.51
N GLY A 47 -10.52 -9.22 -30.74
CA GLY A 47 -9.16 -8.83 -31.08
C GLY A 47 -9.06 -7.69 -32.09
N ALA A 48 -10.18 -7.05 -32.46
CA ALA A 48 -10.18 -5.83 -33.28
C ALA A 48 -9.39 -4.68 -32.61
N ILE A 49 -9.34 -4.69 -31.27
CA ILE A 49 -8.46 -3.84 -30.47
C ILE A 49 -7.32 -4.69 -29.92
N SER A 50 -6.11 -4.48 -30.44
CA SER A 50 -4.93 -5.20 -29.98
C SER A 50 -4.47 -4.76 -28.59
N ARG A 51 -3.76 -5.63 -27.86
CA ARG A 51 -3.14 -5.29 -26.57
C ARG A 51 -2.21 -4.09 -26.64
N LYS A 52 -1.42 -3.96 -27.71
CA LYS A 52 -0.53 -2.81 -27.92
C LYS A 52 -1.31 -1.49 -28.00
N GLN A 53 -2.48 -1.49 -28.67
CA GLN A 53 -3.34 -0.31 -28.71
C GLN A 53 -3.90 0.02 -27.32
N MET A 54 -4.30 -0.99 -26.55
CA MET A 54 -4.79 -0.80 -25.18
C MET A 54 -3.71 -0.21 -24.28
N GLU A 55 -2.49 -0.74 -24.32
CA GLU A 55 -1.35 -0.25 -23.54
C GLU A 55 -0.98 1.18 -23.90
N GLY A 56 -0.91 1.51 -25.20
CA GLY A 56 -0.62 2.86 -25.67
C GLY A 56 -1.67 3.86 -25.17
N PHE A 57 -2.96 3.52 -25.32
CA PHE A 57 -4.05 4.36 -24.85
C PHE A 57 -4.00 4.58 -23.33
N LEU A 58 -3.71 3.52 -22.55
CA LEU A 58 -3.64 3.63 -21.09
C LEU A 58 -2.41 4.38 -20.60
N ALA A 59 -1.28 4.32 -21.32
CA ALA A 59 -0.10 5.12 -20.98
C ALA A 59 -0.45 6.62 -20.91
N ASP A 60 -1.27 7.10 -21.85
CA ASP A 60 -1.75 8.48 -21.87
C ASP A 60 -2.80 8.73 -20.77
N LYS A 61 -3.78 7.82 -20.63
CA LYS A 61 -4.94 8.05 -19.75
C LYS A 61 -4.66 7.88 -18.27
N LEU A 62 -3.80 6.95 -17.87
CA LEU A 62 -3.43 6.81 -16.46
C LEU A 62 -2.64 8.03 -15.93
N GLY A 63 -2.09 8.85 -16.85
CA GLY A 63 -1.52 10.17 -16.59
C GLY A 63 -2.56 11.24 -16.22
N THR A 64 -3.76 11.12 -16.77
CA THR A 64 -4.84 12.08 -16.57
C THR A 64 -5.49 11.87 -15.21
N GLY A 65 -5.88 12.94 -14.51
CA GLY A 65 -6.53 12.86 -13.19
C GLY A 65 -7.91 12.16 -13.17
N HIS A 66 -8.31 11.52 -14.26
CA HIS A 66 -9.55 10.77 -14.41
C HIS A 66 -9.46 9.42 -13.68
N THR A 67 -9.78 9.44 -12.38
CA THR A 67 -9.54 8.31 -11.46
C THR A 67 -10.67 7.30 -11.36
N SER A 68 -11.90 7.62 -11.79
CA SER A 68 -13.04 6.70 -11.69
C SER A 68 -12.85 5.37 -12.43
N PRO A 69 -12.27 5.29 -13.66
CA PRO A 69 -12.06 4.03 -14.35
C PRO A 69 -11.07 3.11 -13.64
N LEU A 70 -10.15 3.68 -12.84
CA LEU A 70 -9.17 2.93 -12.06
C LEU A 70 -9.83 2.05 -10.98
N ARG A 71 -11.10 2.31 -10.64
CA ARG A 71 -11.85 1.51 -9.66
C ARG A 71 -12.35 0.18 -10.21
N GLN A 72 -12.33 -0.01 -11.54
CA GLN A 72 -12.83 -1.22 -12.19
C GLN A 72 -11.86 -2.41 -12.14
N VAL A 73 -10.63 -2.19 -11.67
CA VAL A 73 -9.60 -3.24 -11.54
C VAL A 73 -9.23 -3.42 -10.08
N GLN A 74 -9.16 -4.68 -9.64
CA GLN A 74 -8.79 -5.10 -8.29
C GLN A 74 -7.70 -6.16 -8.31
N PHE A 75 -6.90 -6.20 -7.25
CA PHE A 75 -5.82 -7.15 -7.03
C PHE A 75 -5.99 -7.80 -5.65
N VAL A 76 -5.73 -9.10 -5.56
CA VAL A 76 -5.90 -9.87 -4.33
C VAL A 76 -4.54 -10.31 -3.80
N PHE A 77 -4.29 -10.05 -2.52
CA PHE A 77 -3.03 -10.34 -1.86
C PHE A 77 -3.26 -11.12 -0.57
N VAL A 78 -2.22 -11.82 -0.13
CA VAL A 78 -2.06 -12.29 1.24
C VAL A 78 -0.80 -11.69 1.85
N VAL A 79 -0.85 -11.45 3.15
CA VAL A 79 0.28 -10.96 3.91
C VAL A 79 0.37 -11.67 5.26
N ASP A 80 1.57 -12.18 5.55
CA ASP A 80 1.92 -12.76 6.85
C ASP A 80 2.94 -11.88 7.58
N GLY A 81 2.98 -12.01 8.90
CA GLY A 81 4.04 -11.45 9.74
C GLY A 81 3.87 -9.98 10.11
N LEU A 82 2.64 -9.46 10.02
CA LEU A 82 2.31 -8.11 10.47
C LEU A 82 2.08 -8.10 11.98
N SER A 83 2.39 -7.00 12.66
CA SER A 83 1.88 -6.79 14.02
C SER A 83 0.43 -6.28 13.98
N ARG A 84 -0.32 -6.45 15.07
CA ARG A 84 -1.62 -5.79 15.27
C ARG A 84 -1.50 -4.25 15.20
N ALA A 85 -0.34 -3.68 15.55
CA ALA A 85 -0.06 -2.25 15.36
C ALA A 85 0.00 -1.85 13.87
N CYS A 86 0.56 -2.71 13.03
CA CYS A 86 0.57 -2.50 11.59
C CYS A 86 -0.82 -2.67 10.98
N THR A 87 -1.57 -3.71 11.37
CA THR A 87 -2.93 -3.93 10.85
C THR A 87 -3.88 -2.80 11.27
N ALA A 88 -3.74 -2.26 12.48
CA ALA A 88 -4.47 -1.07 12.90
C ALA A 88 -4.23 0.16 11.99
N GLN A 89 -3.02 0.34 11.46
CA GLN A 89 -2.74 1.40 10.47
C GLN A 89 -3.30 1.07 9.09
N PHE A 90 -3.20 -0.19 8.67
CA PHE A 90 -3.70 -0.63 7.38
C PHE A 90 -5.23 -0.55 7.31
N ASN A 91 -5.92 -0.86 8.41
CA ASN A 91 -7.37 -0.81 8.57
C ASN A 91 -7.97 0.59 8.50
N ARG A 92 -7.13 1.63 8.48
CA ARG A 92 -7.57 3.02 8.21
C ARG A 92 -7.83 3.28 6.73
N HIS A 93 -7.26 2.47 5.83
CA HIS A 93 -7.52 2.56 4.39
C HIS A 93 -8.74 1.72 4.03
N HIS A 94 -9.93 2.30 4.16
CA HIS A 94 -11.20 1.56 4.07
C HIS A 94 -11.84 1.60 2.68
N ILE A 95 -11.48 2.55 1.81
CA ILE A 95 -12.13 2.71 0.51
C ILE A 95 -11.45 1.83 -0.52
N GLY A 96 -12.20 0.89 -1.10
CA GLY A 96 -11.72 0.03 -2.19
C GLY A 96 -10.71 -1.04 -1.73
N ILE A 97 -10.75 -1.41 -0.44
CA ILE A 97 -9.92 -2.47 0.13
C ILE A 97 -10.75 -3.35 1.07
N GLU A 98 -11.13 -4.53 0.60
CA GLU A 98 -11.81 -5.55 1.41
C GLU A 98 -10.78 -6.48 2.02
N ARG A 99 -10.99 -6.93 3.26
CA ARG A 99 -10.00 -7.77 3.96
C ARG A 99 -10.61 -8.76 4.93
N GLU A 100 -9.88 -9.84 5.09
CA GLU A 100 -10.09 -10.88 6.09
C GLU A 100 -8.83 -10.95 6.95
N GLU A 101 -8.98 -10.69 8.25
CA GLU A 101 -7.88 -10.73 9.22
C GLU A 101 -8.02 -11.93 10.15
N MET A 102 -6.88 -12.51 10.53
CA MET A 102 -6.83 -13.56 11.53
C MET A 102 -7.51 -13.15 12.84
N SER A 103 -8.55 -13.90 13.22
CA SER A 103 -9.29 -13.65 14.47
C SER A 103 -8.60 -14.25 15.69
N GLN A 104 -8.22 -13.39 16.63
CA GLN A 104 -7.73 -13.80 17.96
C GLN A 104 -8.82 -14.42 18.86
N ARG A 105 -10.08 -14.52 18.40
CA ARG A 105 -11.15 -15.24 19.12
C ARG A 105 -11.16 -16.74 18.84
N TYR A 106 -10.50 -17.16 17.75
CA TYR A 106 -10.54 -18.53 17.25
C TYR A 106 -9.12 -19.11 17.07
N VAL A 107 -8.14 -18.27 16.77
CA VAL A 107 -6.74 -18.70 16.65
C VAL A 107 -6.08 -18.65 18.02
N ASN A 108 -5.52 -19.79 18.41
CA ASN A 108 -4.84 -19.98 19.67
C ASN A 108 -3.33 -19.75 19.53
N PHE A 109 -2.72 -19.05 20.49
CA PHE A 109 -1.30 -18.65 20.48
C PHE A 109 -0.43 -19.51 21.41
N HIS A 110 -0.64 -20.83 21.40
CA HIS A 110 0.13 -21.75 22.25
C HIS A 110 1.62 -21.83 21.89
N LYS A 111 2.39 -22.42 22.82
CA LYS A 111 3.83 -22.69 22.74
C LYS A 111 4.26 -23.19 21.35
N GLY A 112 5.18 -22.47 20.71
CA GLY A 112 5.80 -22.86 19.44
C GLY A 112 5.42 -21.99 18.24
N ILE A 113 4.36 -21.18 18.34
CA ILE A 113 4.04 -20.17 17.32
C ILE A 113 4.86 -18.90 17.60
N LYS A 114 5.43 -18.30 16.56
CA LYS A 114 6.02 -16.95 16.68
C LYS A 114 4.89 -15.94 16.90
N ALA A 115 4.45 -15.80 18.15
CA ALA A 115 3.27 -15.00 18.51
C ALA A 115 3.49 -13.49 18.36
N PHE A 116 4.74 -13.02 18.25
CA PHE A 116 5.06 -11.60 18.25
C PHE A 116 6.01 -11.19 17.13
N VAL A 117 5.82 -9.96 16.66
CA VAL A 117 6.75 -9.26 15.77
C VAL A 117 7.80 -8.55 16.63
N THR A 118 9.07 -8.73 16.29
CA THR A 118 10.19 -8.06 16.98
C THR A 118 10.67 -6.87 16.13
N PRO A 119 10.53 -5.62 16.63
CA PRO A 119 11.05 -4.42 15.97
C PRO A 119 12.56 -4.50 15.69
N PRO A 120 13.05 -4.01 14.54
CA PRO A 120 14.48 -3.95 14.25
C PRO A 120 15.28 -3.19 15.33
N SER A 121 14.74 -2.09 15.84
CA SER A 121 15.38 -1.28 16.89
C SER A 121 15.60 -2.04 18.20
N PHE A 122 14.78 -3.06 18.49
CA PHE A 122 14.99 -3.90 19.68
C PHE A 122 16.22 -4.80 19.50
N LYS A 123 16.47 -5.28 18.27
CA LYS A 123 17.62 -6.13 17.95
C LYS A 123 18.95 -5.38 18.01
N GLU A 124 18.92 -4.07 17.85
CA GLU A 124 20.11 -3.20 17.95
C GLU A 124 20.57 -3.01 19.41
N ARG A 125 19.75 -3.43 20.39
CA ARG A 125 19.96 -3.21 21.83
C ARG A 125 19.75 -4.53 22.59
N PRO A 126 20.80 -5.35 22.77
CA PRO A 126 20.68 -6.69 23.36
C PRO A 126 19.94 -6.73 24.71
N GLU A 127 20.11 -5.69 25.54
CA GLU A 127 19.42 -5.54 26.82
C GLU A 127 17.91 -5.36 26.67
N VAL A 128 17.46 -4.65 25.63
CA VAL A 128 16.04 -4.47 25.30
C VAL A 128 15.48 -5.76 24.72
N LEU A 129 16.23 -6.41 23.82
CA LEU A 129 15.83 -7.69 23.23
C LEU A 129 15.62 -8.77 24.30
N ALA A 130 16.54 -8.90 25.25
CA ALA A 130 16.42 -9.88 26.34
C ALA A 130 15.19 -9.62 27.21
N ARG A 131 14.91 -8.36 27.60
CA ARG A 131 13.70 -8.01 28.35
C ARG A 131 12.42 -8.27 27.55
N TRP A 132 12.46 -7.99 26.24
CA TRP A 132 11.35 -8.28 25.34
C TRP A 132 11.06 -9.79 25.25
N GLU A 133 12.09 -10.63 25.17
CA GLU A 133 11.94 -12.09 25.16
C GLU A 133 11.36 -12.65 26.45
N THR A 134 11.75 -12.10 27.62
CA THR A 134 11.14 -12.46 28.90
C THR A 134 9.67 -12.05 28.94
N LEU A 135 9.37 -10.80 28.60
CA LEU A 135 7.99 -10.29 28.61
C LEU A 135 7.05 -11.11 27.71
N GLN A 136 7.51 -11.53 26.53
CA GLN A 136 6.73 -12.39 25.65
C GLN A 136 6.35 -13.72 26.32
N LYS A 137 7.28 -14.33 27.05
CA LYS A 137 7.01 -15.58 27.79
C LYS A 137 5.99 -15.36 28.89
N ASP A 138 6.11 -14.27 29.63
CA ASP A 138 5.18 -13.93 30.73
C ASP A 138 3.76 -13.68 30.20
N ILE A 139 3.63 -12.93 29.11
CA ILE A 139 2.34 -12.67 28.45
C ILE A 139 1.69 -13.97 27.97
N LEU A 140 2.45 -14.84 27.29
CA LEU A 140 1.92 -16.11 26.79
C LEU A 140 1.56 -17.06 27.94
N SER A 141 2.36 -17.08 29.01
CA SER A 141 2.05 -17.89 30.19
C SER A 141 0.77 -17.42 30.89
N PHE A 142 0.53 -16.10 30.95
CA PHE A 142 -0.72 -15.58 31.48
C PHE A 142 -1.92 -15.89 30.56
N TYR A 143 -1.74 -15.75 29.24
CA TYR A 143 -2.78 -16.14 28.27
C TYR A 143 -3.13 -17.63 28.39
N ASP A 144 -2.13 -18.51 28.43
CA ASP A 144 -2.30 -19.95 28.62
C ASP A 144 -3.04 -20.23 29.94
N PHE A 145 -2.60 -19.62 31.05
CA PHE A 145 -3.26 -19.73 32.36
C PHE A 145 -4.74 -19.34 32.33
N CYS A 146 -5.09 -18.23 31.66
CA CYS A 146 -6.49 -17.84 31.49
C CYS A 146 -7.29 -18.92 30.76
N THR A 147 -6.77 -19.43 29.64
CA THR A 147 -7.47 -20.45 28.84
C THR A 147 -7.60 -21.78 29.58
N GLU A 148 -6.56 -22.22 30.29
CA GLU A 148 -6.55 -23.43 31.12
C GLU A 148 -7.51 -23.31 32.31
N SER A 149 -7.74 -22.10 32.81
CA SER A 149 -8.71 -21.79 33.87
C SER A 149 -10.16 -21.67 33.35
N GLY A 150 -10.42 -21.96 32.08
CA GLY A 150 -11.75 -21.90 31.48
C GLY A 150 -12.20 -20.50 31.02
N ILE A 151 -11.31 -19.50 31.03
CA ILE A 151 -11.61 -18.18 30.47
C ILE A 151 -11.63 -18.27 28.95
N ARG A 152 -12.64 -17.68 28.32
CA ARG A 152 -12.79 -17.67 26.87
C ARG A 152 -11.64 -16.90 26.20
N GLN A 153 -11.18 -17.38 25.04
CA GLN A 153 -10.09 -16.75 24.28
C GLN A 153 -10.35 -15.27 23.96
N GLU A 154 -11.63 -14.88 23.79
CA GLU A 154 -11.99 -13.50 23.47
C GLU A 154 -11.72 -12.51 24.62
N ASP A 155 -11.65 -13.00 25.86
CA ASP A 155 -11.26 -12.23 27.05
C ASP A 155 -9.77 -12.42 27.36
N ALA A 156 -9.26 -13.66 27.29
CA ALA A 156 -7.85 -13.96 27.53
C ALA A 156 -6.91 -13.14 26.62
N ARG A 157 -7.31 -12.92 25.37
CA ARG A 157 -6.55 -12.10 24.40
C ARG A 157 -6.35 -10.64 24.83
N PHE A 158 -7.03 -10.13 25.86
CA PHE A 158 -6.81 -8.76 26.35
C PHE A 158 -5.39 -8.57 26.90
N ALA A 159 -4.73 -9.67 27.28
CA ALA A 159 -3.32 -9.66 27.66
C ALA A 159 -2.37 -9.53 26.45
N LEU A 160 -2.83 -9.81 25.23
CA LEU A 160 -1.98 -9.81 24.04
C LEU A 160 -1.68 -8.38 23.58
N PRO A 161 -0.40 -7.97 23.46
CA PRO A 161 -0.01 -6.63 23.07
C PRO A 161 -0.23 -6.37 21.57
N MET A 162 -0.14 -5.09 21.19
CA MET A 162 -0.18 -4.67 19.77
C MET A 162 0.95 -5.25 18.91
N GLY A 163 2.02 -5.76 19.53
CA GLY A 163 3.10 -6.48 18.84
C GLY A 163 2.75 -7.92 18.43
N THR A 164 1.57 -8.42 18.79
CA THR A 164 1.11 -9.76 18.42
C THR A 164 1.04 -9.89 16.90
N VAL A 165 1.52 -11.01 16.38
CA VAL A 165 1.51 -11.29 14.94
C VAL A 165 0.07 -11.46 14.44
N SER A 166 -0.14 -11.06 13.20
CA SER A 166 -1.36 -11.22 12.44
C SER A 166 -1.03 -11.55 10.99
N ARG A 167 -2.06 -11.95 10.26
CA ARG A 167 -2.05 -12.20 8.83
C ARG A 167 -3.38 -11.76 8.24
N GLU A 168 -3.33 -11.31 7.00
CA GLU A 168 -4.50 -10.80 6.28
C GLU A 168 -4.52 -11.30 4.84
N GLN A 169 -5.71 -11.61 4.34
CA GLN A 169 -6.00 -11.64 2.91
C GLN A 169 -6.79 -10.38 2.58
N PHE A 170 -6.45 -9.70 1.49
CA PHE A 170 -7.18 -8.50 1.10
C PHE A 170 -7.26 -8.34 -0.41
N SER A 171 -8.39 -7.81 -0.89
CA SER A 171 -8.51 -7.26 -2.23
C SER A 171 -8.30 -5.75 -2.18
N MET A 172 -7.70 -5.18 -3.23
CA MET A 172 -7.41 -3.75 -3.30
C MET A 172 -7.59 -3.27 -4.73
N GLY A 173 -8.49 -2.30 -4.92
CA GLY A 173 -8.69 -1.62 -6.19
C GLY A 173 -7.46 -0.85 -6.63
N PHE A 174 -7.23 -0.69 -7.94
CA PHE A 174 -6.05 0.00 -8.45
C PHE A 174 -5.94 1.46 -7.99
N GLN A 175 -7.07 2.17 -7.91
CA GLN A 175 -7.11 3.52 -7.34
C GLN A 175 -6.73 3.54 -5.85
N ALA A 176 -7.25 2.60 -5.07
CA ALA A 176 -6.95 2.49 -3.64
C ALA A 176 -5.47 2.14 -3.43
N MET A 177 -4.92 1.26 -4.26
CA MET A 177 -3.50 0.92 -4.27
C MET A 177 -2.62 2.14 -4.52
N GLN A 178 -2.99 3.01 -5.47
CA GLN A 178 -2.27 4.26 -5.70
C GLN A 178 -2.20 5.10 -4.43
N GLN A 179 -3.34 5.35 -3.78
CA GLN A 179 -3.41 6.17 -2.56
C GLN A 179 -2.70 5.51 -1.38
N PHE A 180 -2.82 4.19 -1.23
CA PHE A 180 -2.14 3.42 -0.19
C PHE A 180 -0.61 3.54 -0.34
N LEU A 181 -0.09 3.32 -1.55
CA LEU A 181 1.35 3.40 -1.83
C LEU A 181 1.88 4.84 -1.73
N ASP A 182 1.09 5.82 -2.15
CA ASP A 182 1.42 7.24 -2.10
C ASP A 182 1.88 7.66 -0.69
N VAL A 183 1.19 7.17 0.36
CA VAL A 183 1.47 7.50 1.75
C VAL A 183 2.27 6.44 2.50
N ARG A 184 2.15 5.15 2.16
CA ARG A 184 2.80 4.07 2.93
C ARG A 184 4.18 3.69 2.41
N MET A 185 4.55 4.03 1.18
CA MET A 185 5.95 3.94 0.73
C MET A 185 6.82 5.11 1.22
N CYS A 186 6.20 6.18 1.74
CA CYS A 186 6.89 7.35 2.29
C CYS A 186 7.80 6.98 3.47
N GLU A 187 8.93 7.68 3.63
CA GLU A 187 9.89 7.39 4.71
C GLU A 187 9.35 7.64 6.12
N ARG A 188 8.27 8.42 6.24
CA ARG A 188 7.59 8.72 7.51
C ARG A 188 6.68 7.59 7.98
N ALA A 189 6.32 6.65 7.11
CA ALA A 189 5.50 5.51 7.49
C ALA A 189 6.30 4.54 8.37
N GLN A 190 5.62 3.89 9.33
CA GLN A 190 6.22 2.84 10.16
C GLN A 190 6.86 1.76 9.27
N TRP A 191 8.00 1.24 9.70
CA TRP A 191 8.79 0.29 8.92
C TRP A 191 8.00 -0.94 8.44
N GLU A 192 7.06 -1.47 9.23
CA GLU A 192 6.24 -2.63 8.86
C GLU A 192 5.34 -2.35 7.65
N ILE A 193 4.46 -1.35 7.77
CA ILE A 193 3.52 -1.00 6.70
C ILE A 193 4.25 -0.48 5.46
N ARG A 194 5.41 0.16 5.67
CA ARG A 194 6.30 0.60 4.58
C ARG A 194 6.91 -0.58 3.83
N GLU A 195 7.42 -1.57 4.55
CA GLU A 195 7.93 -2.80 3.94
C GLU A 195 6.83 -3.54 3.15
N MET A 196 5.62 -3.67 3.72
CA MET A 196 4.46 -4.23 3.02
C MET A 196 4.16 -3.46 1.72
N ALA A 197 4.13 -2.13 1.77
CA ALA A 197 3.88 -1.29 0.61
C ALA A 197 4.94 -1.46 -0.49
N TRP A 198 6.23 -1.52 -0.12
CA TRP A 198 7.31 -1.78 -1.07
C TRP A 198 7.25 -3.17 -1.70
N GLN A 199 6.85 -4.20 -0.95
CA GLN A 199 6.64 -5.54 -1.50
C GLN A 199 5.46 -5.57 -2.49
N ILE A 200 4.34 -4.92 -2.17
CA ILE A 200 3.20 -4.76 -3.09
C ILE A 200 3.66 -4.07 -4.38
N TYR A 201 4.37 -2.95 -4.28
CA TYR A 201 4.92 -2.25 -5.45
C TYR A 201 5.84 -3.15 -6.29
N GLY A 202 6.72 -3.93 -5.65
CA GLY A 202 7.61 -4.88 -6.32
C GLY A 202 6.86 -6.00 -7.06
N LEU A 203 5.83 -6.58 -6.42
CA LEU A 203 4.96 -7.58 -7.04
C LEU A 203 4.23 -7.01 -8.26
N MET A 204 3.68 -5.80 -8.13
CA MET A 204 3.01 -5.11 -9.23
C MET A 204 3.95 -4.79 -10.38
N LYS A 205 5.19 -4.36 -10.09
CA LYS A 205 6.20 -4.09 -11.11
C LYS A 205 6.56 -5.36 -11.90
N LYS A 206 6.55 -6.52 -11.25
CA LYS A 206 6.84 -7.81 -11.88
C LYS A 206 5.66 -8.34 -12.69
N ALA A 207 4.45 -8.33 -12.12
CA ALA A 207 3.27 -8.95 -12.73
C ALA A 207 2.54 -8.03 -13.72
N TYR A 208 2.50 -6.73 -13.44
CA TYR A 208 1.69 -5.73 -14.15
C TYR A 208 2.49 -4.43 -14.39
N PRO A 209 3.61 -4.48 -15.14
CA PRO A 209 4.52 -3.35 -15.31
C PRO A 209 3.83 -2.10 -15.90
N GLN A 210 2.84 -2.28 -16.77
CA GLN A 210 2.05 -1.20 -17.36
C GLN A 210 1.24 -0.42 -16.32
N PHE A 211 0.76 -1.09 -15.27
CA PHE A 211 0.07 -0.45 -14.13
C PHE A 211 1.07 0.15 -13.16
N ALA A 212 2.18 -0.56 -12.89
CA ALA A 212 3.19 -0.15 -11.92
C ALA A 212 3.87 1.19 -12.26
N LYS A 213 3.92 1.56 -13.55
CA LYS A 213 4.37 2.89 -14.01
C LYS A 213 3.63 4.06 -13.37
N ARG A 214 2.44 3.83 -12.82
CA ARG A 214 1.60 4.86 -12.19
C ARG A 214 1.37 4.59 -10.70
N LEU A 215 2.16 3.70 -10.12
CA LEU A 215 2.28 3.48 -8.69
C LEU A 215 3.57 4.14 -8.19
N GLY A 216 3.61 4.50 -6.90
CA GLY A 216 4.80 5.11 -6.31
C GLY A 216 4.50 5.87 -5.04
N ILE A 217 5.50 6.62 -4.58
CA ILE A 217 5.37 7.56 -3.47
C ILE A 217 4.69 8.84 -4.00
N LYS A 218 3.88 9.51 -3.19
CA LYS A 218 3.18 10.75 -3.58
C LYS A 218 4.08 11.82 -4.20
N CYS A 219 5.33 11.94 -3.76
CA CYS A 219 6.27 12.95 -4.24
C CYS A 219 7.03 12.54 -5.51
N TRP A 220 6.72 11.40 -6.13
CA TRP A 220 7.33 11.01 -7.40
C TRP A 220 6.68 11.71 -8.58
N GLU A 221 7.45 11.88 -9.66
CA GLU A 221 7.03 12.55 -10.91
C GLU A 221 5.79 11.89 -11.54
N ASN A 222 5.68 10.58 -11.41
CA ASN A 222 4.53 9.81 -11.91
C ASN A 222 3.32 9.83 -10.95
N ARG A 223 3.40 10.56 -9.85
CA ARG A 223 2.35 10.71 -8.83
C ARG A 223 2.02 12.20 -8.65
N GLY A 224 2.27 12.78 -7.48
CA GLY A 224 2.00 14.18 -7.13
C GLY A 224 3.20 15.12 -7.30
N LEU A 225 4.34 14.63 -7.82
CA LEU A 225 5.55 15.39 -8.18
C LEU A 225 6.31 16.09 -7.03
N ALA A 226 5.65 16.45 -5.93
CA ALA A 226 6.26 17.18 -4.84
C ALA A 226 5.98 16.55 -3.48
N CYS A 227 6.91 16.78 -2.54
CA CYS A 227 6.67 16.58 -1.13
C CYS A 227 5.82 17.73 -0.58
N ASP A 228 4.78 17.38 0.17
CA ASP A 228 3.80 18.27 0.79
C ASP A 228 3.94 18.37 2.32
N GLU A 229 4.92 17.65 2.88
CA GLU A 229 5.23 17.64 4.31
C GLU A 229 5.86 18.96 4.79
N ASP A 230 6.22 19.05 6.06
CA ASP A 230 7.01 20.18 6.55
C ASP A 230 8.45 20.14 6.01
N ILE A 231 9.08 21.32 5.92
CA ILE A 231 10.42 21.48 5.33
C ILE A 231 11.47 20.65 6.10
N ALA A 232 11.38 20.59 7.44
CA ALA A 232 12.35 19.82 8.23
C ALA A 232 12.26 18.32 7.92
N ALA A 233 11.04 17.76 7.84
CA ALA A 233 10.83 16.38 7.43
C ALA A 233 11.24 16.13 5.97
N PHE A 234 11.01 17.09 5.08
CA PHE A 234 11.48 17.02 3.69
C PHE A 234 13.00 16.98 3.62
N GLU A 235 13.70 17.90 4.27
CA GLU A 235 15.17 17.99 4.25
C GLU A 235 15.84 16.73 4.82
N ALA A 236 15.26 16.14 5.87
CA ALA A 236 15.71 14.88 6.46
C ALA A 236 15.43 13.64 5.58
N CYS A 237 14.55 13.74 4.59
CA CYS A 237 14.16 12.63 3.74
C CYS A 237 15.22 12.33 2.67
N LYS A 238 15.56 11.05 2.48
CA LYS A 238 16.53 10.63 1.45
C LYS A 238 16.11 10.97 0.00
N TRP A 239 14.82 11.23 -0.24
CA TRP A 239 14.28 11.57 -1.56
C TRP A 239 14.37 13.07 -1.89
N SER A 240 14.70 13.91 -0.92
CA SER A 240 14.67 15.39 -1.03
C SER A 240 15.57 15.96 -2.11
N ARG A 241 16.69 15.28 -2.40
CA ARG A 241 17.64 15.69 -3.45
C ARG A 241 17.09 15.47 -4.86
N SER A 242 16.16 14.55 -5.01
CA SER A 242 15.63 14.13 -6.31
C SER A 242 14.23 14.67 -6.59
N ARG A 243 13.55 15.23 -5.59
CA ARG A 243 12.13 15.61 -5.68
C ARG A 243 11.91 16.97 -5.05
N PRO A 244 11.11 17.85 -5.68
CA PRO A 244 10.86 19.17 -5.14
C PRO A 244 9.96 19.13 -3.91
N HIS A 245 10.05 20.19 -3.10
CA HIS A 245 9.05 20.55 -2.10
C HIS A 245 7.93 21.38 -2.74
N LYS A 246 6.70 21.30 -2.20
CA LYS A 246 5.55 22.11 -2.67
C LYS A 246 5.86 23.62 -2.70
N ASP A 247 6.66 24.11 -1.75
CA ASP A 247 6.99 25.53 -1.65
C ASP A 247 8.00 25.96 -2.73
N GLN A 248 8.88 25.05 -3.16
CA GLN A 248 9.79 25.30 -4.28
C GLN A 248 8.99 25.43 -5.58
N LEU A 249 7.99 24.57 -5.80
CA LEU A 249 7.09 24.68 -6.95
C LEU A 249 6.26 25.97 -6.91
N THR A 250 5.75 26.31 -5.72
CA THR A 250 4.99 27.56 -5.51
C THR A 250 5.85 28.79 -5.80
N ALA A 251 7.11 28.80 -5.38
CA ALA A 251 8.04 29.89 -5.64
C ALA A 251 8.34 30.03 -7.14
N LEU A 252 8.56 28.92 -7.86
CA LEU A 252 8.76 28.93 -9.31
C LEU A 252 7.54 29.49 -10.05
N TRP A 253 6.32 29.08 -9.66
CA TRP A 253 5.09 29.60 -10.25
C TRP A 253 4.90 31.10 -10.00
N LYS A 254 5.20 31.59 -8.79
CA LYS A 254 5.18 33.03 -8.49
C LYS A 254 6.20 33.81 -9.31
N ALA A 255 7.39 33.25 -9.53
CA ALA A 255 8.43 33.87 -10.34
C ALA A 255 8.02 33.95 -11.82
N SER A 256 7.42 32.90 -12.38
CA SER A 256 6.97 32.91 -13.78
C SER A 256 5.85 33.92 -14.03
N ARG A 257 4.96 34.14 -13.06
CA ARG A 257 3.93 35.20 -13.16
C ARG A 257 4.50 36.61 -13.16
N LYS A 258 5.62 36.86 -12.47
CA LYS A 258 6.29 38.17 -12.51
C LYS A 258 7.00 38.43 -13.84
N SER A 259 7.38 37.39 -14.57
CA SER A 259 8.06 37.52 -15.88
C SER A 259 7.11 37.58 -17.08
N THR A 260 5.81 37.33 -16.86
CA THR A 260 4.78 37.42 -17.90
C THR A 260 3.78 38.47 -17.42
N ASP A 261 3.71 39.62 -18.07
CA ASP A 261 2.64 40.62 -17.88
C ASP A 261 1.29 40.06 -18.36
N LEU A 262 0.85 38.97 -17.74
CA LEU A 262 -0.49 38.43 -17.90
C LEU A 262 -1.31 39.07 -16.80
N GLU A 263 -1.92 40.20 -17.16
CA GLU A 263 -2.94 40.89 -16.37
C GLU A 263 -3.88 39.86 -15.74
N ASP A 264 -4.16 40.04 -14.43
CA ASP A 264 -5.08 39.23 -13.65
C ASP A 264 -6.47 39.25 -14.31
N GLN A 265 -6.72 38.35 -15.25
CA GLN A 265 -8.07 38.02 -15.63
C GLN A 265 -8.63 37.07 -14.56
N PRO A 266 -9.67 37.49 -13.83
CA PRO A 266 -10.33 36.60 -12.88
C PRO A 266 -10.89 35.37 -13.62
N ILE A 267 -10.75 34.22 -12.99
CA ILE A 267 -11.33 32.92 -13.41
C ILE A 267 -12.85 33.00 -13.29
#